data_AF-M1J6G8-F1
#
_entry.id   AF-M1J6G8-F1
#
_cell.length_a   1.000
_cell.length_b   1.000
_cell.length_c   1.000
_cell.angle_alpha   90.00
_cell.angle_beta   90.00
_cell.angle_gamma   90.00
#
_symmetry.space_group_name_H-M   'P 1'
#
loop_
_entity.id
_entity.type
_entity.pdbx_description
1 polymer ?
#
loop_
_entity_poly.entity_id
_entity_poly.type
_entity_poly.pdbx_seq_one_letter_code
_entity_poly.pdbx_strand_id
1 'polypeptide(L)'
;MRKALLISLILPILIGGLVAAAQAPQDTPQGFMGINIGAGLAVGLAAIGAGVAVGTAAAAGIGVLTEKREMFGTVLIFVAIGEGIAVYGIIFAVLMLFAGI
;
A
#
# COMPACT_ATOMS: atom_id res chain seq x y z
N MET A 1 -23.39 20.96 -1.64
CA MET A 1 -22.17 21.51 -1.00
C MET A 1 -22.15 21.35 0.53
N ARG A 2 -23.19 21.78 1.27
CA ARG A 2 -23.22 21.66 2.74
C ARG A 2 -23.11 20.22 3.30
N LYS A 3 -23.76 19.23 2.67
CA LYS A 3 -23.66 17.81 3.09
C LYS A 3 -22.27 17.20 2.86
N ALA A 4 -21.59 17.56 1.76
CA ALA A 4 -20.24 17.10 1.49
C ALA A 4 -19.22 17.68 2.49
N LEU A 5 -19.42 18.94 2.89
CA LEU A 5 -18.59 19.63 3.89
C LEU A 5 -18.78 19.05 5.30
N LEU A 6 -20.00 18.62 5.65
CA LEU A 6 -20.28 17.90 6.89
C LEU A 6 -19.64 16.50 6.90
N ILE A 7 -19.69 15.77 5.78
CA ILE A 7 -19.07 14.45 5.67
C ILE A 7 -17.54 14.55 5.83
N SER A 8 -16.89 15.53 5.20
CA SER A 8 -15.44 15.73 5.33
C SER A 8 -14.99 16.11 6.75
N LEU A 9 -15.88 16.70 7.56
CA LEU A 9 -15.56 17.08 8.94
C LEU A 9 -15.82 15.92 9.93
N ILE A 10 -16.92 15.19 9.75
CA ILE A 10 -17.36 14.15 10.68
C ILE A 10 -16.59 12.84 10.46
N LEU A 11 -16.30 12.49 9.21
CA LEU A 11 -15.63 11.23 8.86
C LEU A 11 -14.23 11.08 9.52
N PRO A 12 -13.33 12.08 9.50
CA PRO A 12 -12.04 11.94 10.18
C PRO A 12 -12.15 11.88 11.71
N ILE A 13 -13.15 12.54 12.32
CA ILE A 13 -13.39 12.46 13.77
C ILE A 13 -13.86 11.06 14.15
N LEU A 14 -14.75 10.47 13.36
CA LEU A 14 -15.27 9.13 13.59
C LEU A 14 -14.16 8.07 13.44
N ILE A 15 -13.34 8.21 12.41
CA ILE A 15 -12.20 7.30 12.16
C ILE A 15 -11.14 7.46 13.25
N GLY A 16 -10.80 8.69 13.64
CA GLY A 16 -9.83 8.96 14.70
C GLY A 16 -10.23 8.38 16.06
N GLY A 17 -11.50 8.49 16.43
CA GLY A 17 -12.03 7.88 17.65
C GLY A 17 -11.98 6.35 17.63
N LEU A 18 -12.25 5.73 16.48
CA LEU A 18 -12.16 4.28 16.31
C LEU A 18 -10.71 3.77 16.41
N VAL A 19 -9.77 4.50 15.80
CA VAL A 19 -8.34 4.17 15.81
C VAL A 19 -7.76 4.28 17.21
N ALA A 20 -8.10 5.34 17.95
CA ALA A 20 -7.65 5.52 19.33
C ALA A 20 -8.14 4.39 20.25
N ALA A 21 -9.36 3.89 20.04
CA ALA A 21 -9.91 2.76 20.79
C ALA A 21 -9.27 1.41 20.42
N ALA A 22 -8.69 1.28 19.22
CA ALA A 22 -8.10 0.05 18.71
C ALA A 22 -6.61 -0.13 19.08
N GLN A 23 -5.95 0.90 19.60
CA GLN A 23 -4.54 0.84 19.99
C GLN A 23 -4.39 0.13 21.34
N ALA A 24 -4.20 -1.19 21.28
CA ALA A 24 -3.75 -1.97 22.42
C ALA A 24 -2.22 -1.79 22.61
N PRO A 25 -1.71 -1.78 23.86
CA PRO A 25 -0.27 -1.78 24.10
C PRO A 25 0.40 -3.00 23.46
N GLN A 26 1.56 -2.79 22.85
CA GLN A 26 2.32 -3.79 22.08
C GLN A 26 2.62 -5.06 22.90
N ASP A 27 2.87 -4.90 24.21
CA ASP A 27 3.20 -6.00 25.13
C ASP A 27 2.00 -6.89 25.52
N THR A 28 0.80 -6.59 25.01
CA THR A 28 -0.39 -7.41 25.25
C THR A 28 -0.60 -8.44 24.13
N PRO A 29 -1.19 -9.61 24.42
CA PRO A 29 -1.54 -10.59 23.38
C PRO A 29 -2.40 -9.98 22.26
N GLN A 30 -3.34 -9.09 22.62
CA GLN A 30 -4.16 -8.35 21.66
C GLN A 30 -3.33 -7.40 20.77
N GLY A 31 -2.34 -6.70 21.34
CA GLY A 31 -1.42 -5.85 20.59
C GLY A 31 -0.62 -6.67 19.57
N PHE A 32 -0.06 -7.80 19.98
CA PHE A 32 0.69 -8.71 19.11
C PHE A 32 -0.15 -9.26 17.95
N MET A 33 -1.43 -9.60 18.21
CA MET A 33 -2.37 -10.02 17.17
C MET A 33 -2.69 -8.87 16.19
N GLY A 34 -2.86 -7.64 16.71
CA GLY A 34 -3.11 -6.45 15.90
C GLY A 34 -1.97 -6.15 14.92
N ILE A 35 -0.72 -6.25 15.38
CA ILE A 35 0.49 -6.05 14.56
C ILE A 35 0.55 -7.08 13.44
N ASN A 36 0.30 -8.37 13.73
CA ASN A 36 0.35 -9.43 12.72
C ASN A 36 -0.69 -9.23 11.62
N ILE A 37 -1.92 -8.86 11.98
CA ILE A 37 -2.99 -8.57 11.02
C ILE A 37 -2.65 -7.30 10.24
N GLY A 38 -2.17 -6.25 10.91
CA GLY A 38 -1.74 -5.00 10.28
C GLY A 38 -0.63 -5.21 9.26
N ALA A 39 0.40 -6.00 9.60
CA ALA A 39 1.50 -6.36 8.72
C ALA A 39 1.00 -7.14 7.49
N GLY A 40 0.12 -8.13 7.68
CA GLY A 40 -0.49 -8.87 6.58
C GLY A 40 -1.31 -7.98 5.63
N LEU A 41 -2.10 -7.05 6.19
CA LEU A 41 -2.88 -6.08 5.42
C LEU A 41 -1.98 -5.09 4.67
N ALA A 42 -0.89 -4.61 5.29
CA ALA A 42 0.06 -3.71 4.65
C ALA A 42 0.67 -4.32 3.40
N VAL A 43 1.15 -5.57 3.49
CA VAL A 43 1.69 -6.30 2.33
C VAL A 43 0.61 -6.58 1.29
N GLY A 44 -0.54 -7.12 1.72
CA GLY A 44 -1.61 -7.53 0.81
C GLY A 44 -2.19 -6.38 -0.01
N LEU A 45 -2.47 -5.25 0.62
CA LEU A 45 -3.01 -4.07 -0.07
C LEU A 45 -1.96 -3.42 -0.98
N ALA A 46 -0.70 -3.36 -0.54
CA ALA A 46 0.39 -2.87 -1.38
C ALA A 46 0.60 -3.75 -2.62
N ALA A 47 0.55 -5.07 -2.48
CA ALA A 47 0.70 -6.01 -3.59
C ALA A 47 -0.41 -5.86 -4.63
N ILE A 48 -1.66 -5.61 -4.20
CA ILE A 48 -2.77 -5.31 -5.12
C ILE A 48 -2.50 -4.02 -5.90
N GLY A 49 -2.09 -2.94 -5.21
CA GLY A 49 -1.75 -1.68 -5.86
C GLY A 49 -0.58 -1.81 -6.85
N ALA A 50 0.47 -2.53 -6.46
CA ALA A 50 1.61 -2.83 -7.30
C ALA A 50 1.19 -3.63 -8.54
N GLY A 51 0.37 -4.69 -8.37
CA GLY A 51 -0.11 -5.51 -9.48
C GLY A 51 -0.88 -4.72 -10.53
N VAL A 52 -1.70 -3.74 -10.12
CA VAL A 52 -2.41 -2.85 -11.03
C VAL A 52 -1.44 -1.92 -11.77
N ALA A 53 -0.50 -1.30 -11.06
CA ALA A 53 0.49 -0.39 -11.67
C ALA A 53 1.42 -1.12 -12.65
N VAL A 54 2.01 -2.24 -12.21
CA VAL A 54 2.93 -3.07 -12.98
C VAL A 54 2.22 -3.69 -14.19
N GLY A 55 1.00 -4.23 -14.00
CA GLY A 55 0.24 -4.85 -15.08
C GLY A 55 -0.12 -3.87 -16.20
N THR A 56 -0.54 -2.65 -15.85
CA THR A 56 -0.86 -1.61 -16.84
C THR A 56 0.37 -1.07 -17.55
N ALA A 57 1.46 -0.80 -16.80
CA ALA A 57 2.73 -0.35 -17.39
C ALA A 57 3.35 -1.40 -18.32
N ALA A 58 3.34 -2.67 -17.93
CA ALA A 58 3.87 -3.76 -18.73
C ALA A 58 3.07 -3.98 -20.02
N ALA A 59 1.73 -3.91 -19.96
CA ALA A 59 0.87 -4.04 -21.14
C ALA A 59 1.16 -2.94 -22.18
N ALA A 60 1.25 -1.69 -21.74
CA ALA A 60 1.62 -0.56 -22.60
C ALA A 60 3.05 -0.71 -23.15
N GLY A 61 3.97 -1.15 -22.29
CA GLY A 61 5.37 -1.39 -22.63
C GLY A 61 5.56 -2.43 -23.74
N ILE A 62 4.87 -3.57 -23.65
CA ILE A 62 4.92 -4.60 -24.70
C ILE A 62 4.43 -4.04 -26.03
N GLY A 63 3.40 -3.19 -26.04
CA GLY A 63 2.95 -2.48 -27.24
C GLY A 63 4.08 -1.69 -27.91
N VAL A 64 4.81 -0.87 -27.13
CA VAL A 64 5.95 -0.09 -27.65
C VAL A 64 7.06 -0.99 -28.19
N LEU A 65 7.31 -2.12 -27.54
CA LEU A 65 8.37 -3.07 -27.96
C LEU A 65 8.05 -3.81 -29.25
N THR A 66 6.81 -3.79 -29.72
CA THR A 66 6.49 -4.34 -31.06
C THR A 66 7.10 -3.50 -32.18
N GLU A 67 7.22 -2.18 -31.99
CA GLU A 67 7.78 -1.24 -32.98
C GLU A 67 9.23 -0.84 -32.66
N LYS A 68 9.58 -0.69 -31.38
CA LYS A 68 10.88 -0.15 -30.92
C LYS A 68 11.52 -1.05 -29.87
N ARG A 69 12.17 -2.14 -30.30
CA ARG A 69 12.78 -3.11 -29.37
C ARG A 69 13.94 -2.55 -28.57
N GLU A 70 14.64 -1.57 -29.10
CA GLU A 70 15.72 -0.84 -28.42
C GLU A 70 15.25 -0.13 -27.14
N MET A 71 13.95 0.12 -26.99
CA MET A 71 13.35 0.76 -25.81
C MET A 71 13.11 -0.20 -24.63
N PHE A 72 13.54 -1.47 -24.71
CA PHE A 72 13.33 -2.47 -23.67
C PHE A 72 13.78 -2.01 -22.28
N GLY A 73 14.97 -1.40 -22.17
CA GLY A 73 15.48 -0.91 -20.89
C GLY A 73 14.59 0.17 -20.27
N THR A 74 14.11 1.12 -21.07
CA THR A 74 13.21 2.19 -20.62
C THR A 74 11.86 1.63 -20.17
N VAL A 75 11.29 0.69 -20.93
CA VAL A 75 10.05 0.00 -20.55
C VAL A 75 10.22 -0.73 -19.22
N LEU A 76 11.33 -1.43 -19.03
CA LEU A 76 11.62 -2.16 -17.79
C LEU A 76 11.71 -1.20 -16.58
N ILE A 77 12.31 -0.02 -16.75
CA ILE A 77 12.38 1.00 -15.68
C ILE A 77 10.98 1.45 -15.25
N PHE A 78 10.07 1.71 -16.19
CA PHE A 78 8.70 2.12 -15.85
C PHE A 78 7.92 1.05 -15.10
N VAL A 79 8.11 -0.21 -15.48
CA VAL A 79 7.51 -1.35 -14.77
C VAL A 79 8.11 -1.48 -13.36
N ALA A 80 9.43 -1.38 -13.23
CA ALA A 80 10.14 -1.48 -11.95
C ALA A 80 9.79 -0.35 -10.97
N ILE A 81 9.51 0.87 -11.45
CA ILE A 81 9.03 1.96 -10.60
C ILE A 81 7.68 1.58 -9.95
N GLY A 82 6.80 0.86 -10.67
CA GLY A 82 5.54 0.35 -10.12
C GLY A 82 5.72 -0.69 -9.02
N GLU A 83 6.73 -1.56 -9.15
CA GLU A 83 7.08 -2.58 -8.15
C GLU A 83 7.45 -1.97 -6.78
N GLY A 84 7.95 -0.73 -6.77
CA GLY A 84 8.28 0.01 -5.55
C GLY A 84 7.13 0.07 -4.54
N ILE A 85 5.88 0.05 -5.00
CA ILE A 85 4.69 0.01 -4.13
C ILE A 85 4.70 -1.25 -3.25
N ALA A 86 4.97 -2.42 -3.83
CA ALA A 86 5.03 -3.68 -3.09
C ALA A 86 6.21 -3.69 -2.10
N VAL A 87 7.35 -3.16 -2.51
CA VAL A 87 8.54 -3.04 -1.66
C VAL A 87 8.24 -2.19 -0.43
N TYR A 88 7.55 -1.05 -0.58
CA TYR A 88 7.12 -0.25 0.56
C TYR A 88 6.16 -1.00 1.49
N GLY A 89 5.22 -1.79 0.95
CA GLY A 89 4.34 -2.63 1.77
C GLY A 89 5.10 -3.63 2.64
N ILE A 90 6.13 -4.27 2.08
CA ILE A 90 7.02 -5.18 2.82
C ILE A 90 7.84 -4.42 3.86
N ILE A 91 8.39 -3.25 3.52
CA ILE A 91 9.14 -2.41 4.46
C ILE A 91 8.26 -2.08 5.68
N PHE A 92 7.02 -1.62 5.47
CA PHE A 92 6.12 -1.31 6.58
C PHE A 92 5.77 -2.53 7.42
N ALA A 93 5.52 -3.69 6.81
CA ALA A 93 5.26 -4.91 7.55
C ALA A 93 6.47 -5.34 8.40
N VAL A 94 7.68 -5.23 7.87
CA VAL A 94 8.92 -5.49 8.61
C VAL A 94 9.06 -4.50 9.78
N LEU A 95 8.82 -3.21 9.54
CA LEU A 95 8.88 -2.21 10.62
C LEU A 95 7.86 -2.50 11.72
N MET A 96 6.63 -2.88 11.37
CA MET A 96 5.61 -3.27 12.35
C MET A 96 6.03 -4.49 13.17
N LEU A 97 6.54 -5.53 12.50
CA LEU A 97 6.89 -6.80 13.15
C LEU A 97 8.17 -6.73 14.00
N PHE A 98 9.15 -5.93 13.59
CA PHE A 98 10.48 -5.93 14.21
C PHE A 98 10.84 -4.64 14.94
N ALA A 99 10.31 -3.49 14.51
CA ALA A 99 10.58 -2.21 15.18
C ALA A 99 9.50 -1.85 16.22
N GLY A 100 8.38 -2.59 16.28
CA GLY A 100 7.32 -2.38 17.27
C GLY A 100 6.59 -1.05 17.11
N ILE A 101 6.51 -0.54 15.88
CA ILE A 101 5.67 0.61 15.50
C ILE A 101 4.31 0.15 14.99
#